data_AF-A0A957S008-F1
#
_entry.id   AF-A0A957S008-F1
#
_cell.length_a   1.000
_cell.length_b   1.000
_cell.length_c   1.000
_cell.angle_alpha   90.00
_cell.angle_beta   90.00
_cell.angle_gamma   90.00
#
_symmetry.space_group_name_H-M   'P 1'
#
loop_
_entity.id
_entity.type
_entity.pdbx_description
1 polymer ?
#
loop_
_entity_poly.entity_id
_entity_poly.type
_entity_poly.pdbx_seq_one_letter_code
_entity_poly.pdbx_strand_id
1 'polypeptide(L)'
;MIHRGMRVLGWSLLPALIVALLSGGSVYAQDEAPAFAVPLDHPAAPFLESYNYAVQQGATAEWRKMEGVAVDHVNGKIYIAISEVAKGMSDGEGAIAVEENLCGIVYEANLDESYNISELRPLVVGGPYDETNEDNPCNVDNIANPDNLAVDANGNLWIGEDTGEHANNMLWMFDGTSLKRFATVPAGAEVTGLLIDGNGTLFMNVQHPDGANLYPYNRGLVGVVTGYTAGDEFEALAVPEGDAMHVAQVAAGEYQILGRAGAGIINSTQSGKFGQIDMADGSMMLCNDPDGNMYLPMNEAGTEGYLFTNYECQPGGIGMLYIRQNGEGMWDVLEGDMVDFSAVNGTWNNCFASVTPWNTGLSSEEYPADVNADWIKNHEAMTEYLGHLANPYDYGYAVEVAPAELGADVVKHYVMGRLSHENSAVMADEMTVYQTDDGTDRILWKFVADEAGDLSAGTLYAATVTQTDDDAFAIEWIELGSSDNDTIYEAIRSLDEQIAAMQ
;
A
#
# COMPACT_ATOMS: atom_id res chain seq x y z
N MET A 1 20.93 85.51 -3.59
CA MET A 1 22.05 84.73 -3.04
C MET A 1 21.82 84.56 -1.53
N ILE A 2 20.94 83.64 -1.14
CA ILE A 2 20.74 83.18 0.25
C ILE A 2 20.37 81.69 0.16
N HIS A 3 21.16 80.87 0.84
CA HIS A 3 21.01 79.43 1.03
C HIS A 3 19.90 79.08 2.04
N ARG A 4 19.19 77.99 1.77
CA ARG A 4 18.62 76.97 2.69
C ARG A 4 17.86 75.99 1.77
N GLY A 5 18.23 74.73 1.56
CA GLY A 5 18.85 73.75 2.44
C GLY A 5 17.78 72.73 2.85
N MET A 6 17.30 71.92 1.91
CA MET A 6 16.34 70.83 2.15
C MET A 6 17.06 69.50 2.01
N ARG A 7 17.17 68.76 3.12
CA ARG A 7 17.76 67.42 3.20
C ARG A 7 16.78 66.41 2.61
N VAL A 8 17.23 65.62 1.64
CA VAL A 8 16.61 64.35 1.27
C VAL A 8 17.53 63.26 1.80
N LEU A 9 17.03 62.45 2.74
CA LEU A 9 17.70 61.22 3.19
C LEU A 9 17.62 60.21 2.04
N GLY A 10 18.77 59.73 1.59
CA GLY A 10 18.85 58.53 0.76
C GLY A 10 18.57 57.30 1.61
N TRP A 11 17.60 56.50 1.18
CA TRP A 11 17.44 55.12 1.63
C TRP A 11 18.11 54.23 0.60
N SER A 12 19.18 53.57 1.03
CA SER A 12 19.84 52.48 0.33
C SER A 12 18.91 51.28 0.26
N LEU A 13 18.60 50.82 -0.96
CA LEU A 13 17.98 49.53 -1.24
C LEU A 13 18.88 48.40 -0.74
N LEU A 14 18.43 47.65 0.27
CA LEU A 14 18.87 46.29 0.52
C LEU A 14 17.98 45.34 -0.28
N PRO A 15 18.51 44.26 -0.88
CA PRO A 15 17.69 43.23 -1.48
C PRO A 15 16.94 42.47 -0.38
N ALA A 16 15.62 42.37 -0.52
CA ALA A 16 14.79 41.55 0.34
C ALA A 16 15.12 40.08 0.05
N LEU A 17 15.72 39.41 1.04
CA LEU A 17 15.83 37.97 1.10
C LEU A 17 14.40 37.45 1.33
N ILE A 18 13.80 36.84 0.31
CA ILE A 18 12.56 36.09 0.48
C ILE A 18 12.96 34.80 1.18
N VAL A 19 12.70 34.75 2.49
CA VAL A 19 12.69 33.49 3.24
C VAL A 19 11.31 32.91 2.98
N ALA A 20 11.25 31.86 2.16
CA ALA A 20 10.10 30.98 2.13
C ALA A 20 9.99 30.34 3.52
N LEU A 21 8.90 30.64 4.23
CA LEU A 21 8.50 29.87 5.39
C LEU A 21 7.94 28.56 4.83
N LEU A 22 8.71 27.49 4.97
CA LEU A 22 8.21 26.12 4.80
C LEU A 22 7.15 25.90 5.88
N SER A 23 5.93 25.65 5.45
CA SER A 23 4.85 25.16 6.29
C SER A 23 5.16 23.72 6.69
N GLY A 24 5.36 23.52 7.99
CA GLY A 24 4.62 22.50 8.75
C GLY A 24 4.94 21.02 8.61
N GLY A 25 5.67 20.52 7.61
CA GLY A 25 6.13 19.12 7.61
C GLY A 25 7.33 18.96 8.54
N SER A 26 7.38 17.93 9.38
CA SER A 26 8.53 17.66 10.26
C SER A 26 9.75 17.24 9.43
N VAL A 27 10.48 18.20 8.88
CA VAL A 27 11.88 18.02 8.50
C VAL A 27 12.63 17.80 9.81
N TYR A 28 12.82 16.54 10.20
CA TYR A 28 13.57 16.22 11.40
C TYR A 28 15.00 16.76 11.25
N ALA A 29 15.39 17.62 12.18
CA ALA A 29 16.77 18.09 12.25
C ALA A 29 17.68 16.89 12.49
N GLN A 30 18.70 16.69 11.65
CA GLN A 30 19.72 15.64 11.80
C GLN A 30 20.38 15.57 13.19
N ASP A 31 20.24 16.61 14.03
CA ASP A 31 20.79 16.69 15.38
C ASP A 31 20.21 15.62 16.34
N GLU A 32 19.09 14.96 16.01
CA GLU A 32 18.49 13.87 16.81
C GLU A 32 18.60 12.48 16.14
N ALA A 33 19.17 12.37 14.94
CA ALA A 33 19.33 11.09 14.25
C ALA A 33 20.49 10.27 14.85
N PRO A 34 20.41 8.93 14.85
CA PRO A 34 21.52 8.10 15.29
C PRO A 34 22.74 8.28 14.36
N ALA A 35 23.94 8.07 14.89
CA ALA A 35 25.18 8.36 14.16
C ALA A 35 25.39 7.53 12.87
N PHE A 36 24.68 6.41 12.71
CA PHE A 36 24.72 5.58 11.51
C PHE A 36 23.73 6.03 10.43
N ALA A 37 22.82 6.97 10.73
CA ALA A 37 21.81 7.42 9.78
C ALA A 37 22.48 7.97 8.51
N VAL A 38 21.91 7.61 7.36
CA VAL A 38 22.48 7.94 6.05
C VAL A 38 22.27 9.45 5.80
N PRO A 39 23.34 10.24 5.55
CA PRO A 39 23.18 11.65 5.27
C PRO A 39 22.62 11.87 3.86
N LEU A 40 21.88 12.97 3.64
CA LEU A 40 21.21 13.24 2.36
C LEU A 40 22.15 13.52 1.18
N ASP A 41 23.45 13.72 1.43
CA ASP A 41 24.48 13.82 0.39
C ASP A 41 25.15 12.47 0.05
N HIS A 42 24.74 11.39 0.70
CA HIS A 42 25.20 10.03 0.40
C HIS A 42 24.57 9.52 -0.92
N PRO A 43 25.31 8.78 -1.76
CA PRO A 43 24.77 8.26 -3.03
C PRO A 43 23.53 7.35 -2.90
N ALA A 44 23.38 6.66 -1.76
CA ALA A 44 22.22 5.82 -1.46
C ALA A 44 21.04 6.57 -0.81
N ALA A 45 21.17 7.87 -0.52
CA ALA A 45 20.11 8.66 0.11
C ALA A 45 18.76 8.64 -0.64
N PRO A 46 18.70 8.65 -1.98
CA PRO A 46 17.42 8.52 -2.70
C PRO A 46 16.63 7.27 -2.35
N PHE A 47 17.30 6.20 -1.92
CA PHE A 47 16.70 4.88 -1.70
C PHE A 47 16.54 4.53 -0.21
N LEU A 48 17.43 5.04 0.65
CA LEU A 48 17.40 4.75 2.09
C LEU A 48 16.74 5.87 2.92
N GLU A 49 16.76 7.09 2.42
CA GLU A 49 16.17 8.30 3.02
C GLU A 49 15.18 8.94 2.04
N SER A 50 14.46 8.10 1.27
CA SER A 50 13.70 8.48 0.08
C SER A 50 12.84 9.72 0.31
N TYR A 51 12.01 9.72 1.36
CA TYR A 51 11.17 10.85 1.73
C TYR A 51 11.95 12.15 1.95
N ASN A 52 12.92 12.14 2.86
CA ASN A 52 13.70 13.32 3.22
C ASN A 52 14.51 13.86 2.03
N TYR A 53 15.07 12.95 1.23
CA TYR A 53 15.80 13.30 0.02
C TYR A 53 14.88 13.95 -1.03
N ALA A 54 13.71 13.36 -1.29
CA ALA A 54 12.74 13.88 -2.26
C ALA A 54 12.20 15.26 -1.86
N VAL A 55 11.88 15.48 -0.57
CA VAL A 55 11.51 16.80 -0.04
C VAL A 55 12.63 17.82 -0.26
N GLN A 56 13.90 17.44 -0.03
CA GLN A 56 15.04 18.31 -0.31
C GLN A 56 15.16 18.67 -1.81
N GLN A 57 14.78 17.75 -2.71
CA GLN A 57 14.75 18.01 -4.16
C GLN A 57 13.51 18.81 -4.61
N GLY A 58 12.53 19.01 -3.72
CA GLY A 58 11.33 19.82 -3.98
C GLY A 58 10.10 19.03 -4.41
N ALA A 59 10.03 17.73 -4.12
CA ALA A 59 8.82 16.93 -4.30
C ALA A 59 7.64 17.46 -3.46
N THR A 60 6.40 17.21 -3.90
CA THR A 60 5.21 17.58 -3.11
C THR A 60 4.91 16.50 -2.07
N ALA A 61 5.11 16.85 -0.81
CA ALA A 61 4.91 16.01 0.37
C ALA A 61 3.71 16.50 1.19
N GLU A 62 2.52 16.45 0.59
CA GLU A 62 1.28 17.01 1.17
C GLU A 62 0.13 15.99 1.14
N TRP A 63 0.34 14.84 0.51
CA TRP A 63 -0.68 13.79 0.43
C TRP A 63 -0.90 13.12 1.77
N ARG A 64 -2.11 12.64 1.99
CA ARG A 64 -2.50 11.90 3.18
C ARG A 64 -3.16 10.60 2.77
N LYS A 65 -2.76 9.50 3.40
CA LYS A 65 -3.40 8.18 3.26
C LYS A 65 -3.57 7.78 1.78
N MET A 66 -2.46 7.83 1.02
CA MET A 66 -2.45 7.32 -0.34
C MET A 66 -2.40 5.80 -0.27
N GLU A 67 -3.55 5.19 -0.54
CA GLU A 67 -3.75 3.75 -0.43
C GLU A 67 -3.54 3.07 -1.80
N GLY A 68 -4.38 2.09 -2.14
CA GLY A 68 -4.20 1.23 -3.29
C GLY A 68 -4.15 1.99 -4.63
N VAL A 69 -3.28 1.50 -5.51
CA VAL A 69 -3.21 1.85 -6.92
C VAL A 69 -3.63 0.67 -7.79
N ALA A 70 -4.49 0.93 -8.78
CA ALA A 70 -4.95 -0.08 -9.74
C ALA A 70 -4.83 0.41 -11.19
N VAL A 71 -4.54 -0.52 -12.10
CA VAL A 71 -4.31 -0.22 -13.51
C VAL A 71 -5.45 -0.76 -14.36
N ASP A 72 -6.04 0.13 -15.15
CA ASP A 72 -7.02 -0.22 -16.18
C ASP A 72 -6.31 -0.33 -17.54
N HIS A 73 -5.93 -1.55 -17.87
CA HIS A 73 -5.35 -1.87 -19.17
C HIS A 73 -6.36 -1.80 -20.33
N VAL A 74 -7.66 -1.80 -20.05
CA VAL A 74 -8.73 -1.72 -21.06
C VAL A 74 -8.86 -0.29 -21.57
N ASN A 75 -8.88 0.68 -20.65
CA ASN A 75 -9.10 2.09 -20.97
C ASN A 75 -7.82 2.94 -20.90
N GLY A 76 -6.69 2.37 -20.49
CA GLY A 76 -5.40 3.08 -20.39
C GLY A 76 -5.40 4.09 -19.25
N LYS A 77 -5.87 3.67 -18.07
CA LYS A 77 -5.98 4.52 -16.89
C LYS A 77 -5.28 3.91 -15.68
N ILE A 78 -5.02 4.76 -14.69
CA ILE A 78 -4.62 4.35 -13.34
C ILE A 78 -5.57 5.02 -12.34
N TYR A 79 -5.87 4.31 -11.27
CA TYR A 79 -6.69 4.77 -10.16
C TYR A 79 -5.86 4.78 -8.88
N ILE A 80 -6.01 5.82 -8.07
CA ILE A 80 -5.30 5.98 -6.80
C ILE A 80 -6.33 6.29 -5.72
N ALA A 81 -6.39 5.46 -4.69
CA ALA A 81 -7.21 5.69 -3.52
C ALA A 81 -6.53 6.67 -2.56
N ILE A 82 -7.32 7.60 -2.04
CA ILE A 82 -6.96 8.51 -0.95
C ILE A 82 -7.98 8.24 0.16
N SER A 83 -7.57 7.48 1.19
CA SER A 83 -8.49 7.08 2.25
C SER A 83 -9.00 8.29 3.02
N GLU A 84 -8.22 9.36 3.18
CA GLU A 84 -8.68 10.58 3.85
C GLU A 84 -8.08 11.85 3.25
N VAL A 85 -8.92 12.80 2.83
CA VAL A 85 -8.48 14.15 2.43
C VAL A 85 -8.48 15.02 3.68
N ALA A 86 -7.34 15.10 4.36
CA ALA A 86 -7.15 15.93 5.54
C ALA A 86 -5.68 16.36 5.71
N LYS A 87 -5.40 17.16 6.75
CA LYS A 87 -4.04 17.63 7.10
C LYS A 87 -3.42 18.44 5.96
N GLY A 88 -2.23 18.07 5.48
CA GLY A 88 -1.50 18.79 4.44
C GLY A 88 -2.33 19.04 3.18
N MET A 89 -3.30 18.17 2.86
CA MET A 89 -4.17 18.36 1.69
C MET A 89 -5.24 19.46 1.87
N SER A 90 -5.62 19.77 3.10
CA SER A 90 -6.81 20.60 3.41
C SER A 90 -6.55 21.74 4.40
N ASP A 91 -5.29 22.02 4.73
CA ASP A 91 -4.90 23.10 5.66
C ASP A 91 -4.98 24.51 5.01
N GLY A 92 -5.14 24.57 3.68
CA GLY A 92 -5.24 25.79 2.89
C GLY A 92 -3.89 26.41 2.52
N GLU A 93 -2.79 25.69 2.74
CA GLU A 93 -1.43 26.06 2.36
C GLU A 93 -0.89 25.10 1.27
N GLY A 94 0.37 25.28 0.83
CA GLY A 94 1.01 24.32 -0.06
C GLY A 94 0.54 24.29 -1.52
N ALA A 95 0.86 23.18 -2.19
CA ALA A 95 0.49 22.87 -3.57
C ALA A 95 -0.87 22.15 -3.67
N ILE A 96 -1.34 21.55 -2.57
CA ILE A 96 -2.62 20.85 -2.44
C ILE A 96 -3.45 21.58 -1.38
N ALA A 97 -4.50 22.27 -1.81
CA ALA A 97 -5.43 22.99 -0.94
C ALA A 97 -6.87 22.70 -1.38
N VAL A 98 -7.34 21.49 -1.09
CA VAL A 98 -8.70 21.01 -1.37
C VAL A 98 -9.57 21.02 -0.10
N GLU A 99 -10.89 20.92 -0.27
CA GLU A 99 -11.80 20.81 0.88
C GLU A 99 -11.58 19.48 1.62
N GLU A 100 -11.65 19.53 2.95
CA GLU A 100 -11.52 18.33 3.79
C GLU A 100 -12.65 17.33 3.48
N ASN A 101 -12.29 16.06 3.32
CA ASN A 101 -13.21 14.96 3.14
C ASN A 101 -12.74 13.72 3.91
N LEU A 102 -13.39 13.48 5.04
CA LEU A 102 -13.09 12.37 5.95
C LEU A 102 -13.48 10.99 5.38
N CYS A 103 -14.36 10.95 4.38
CA CYS A 103 -14.79 9.73 3.72
C CYS A 103 -13.90 9.34 2.53
N GLY A 104 -12.86 10.12 2.23
CA GLY A 104 -11.89 9.80 1.18
C GLY A 104 -12.41 9.92 -0.26
N ILE A 105 -11.54 9.59 -1.20
CA ILE A 105 -11.75 9.79 -2.63
C ILE A 105 -10.85 8.86 -3.46
N VAL A 106 -11.32 8.42 -4.62
CA VAL A 106 -10.48 7.83 -5.66
C VAL A 106 -10.22 8.85 -6.77
N TYR A 107 -8.95 9.04 -7.11
CA TYR A 107 -8.50 9.81 -8.28
C TYR A 107 -8.24 8.89 -9.47
N GLU A 108 -8.40 9.43 -10.69
CA GLU A 108 -7.99 8.78 -11.93
C GLU A 108 -6.95 9.60 -12.70
N ALA A 109 -6.09 8.92 -13.46
CA ALA A 109 -5.23 9.53 -14.45
C ALA A 109 -5.21 8.70 -15.75
N ASN A 110 -5.03 9.37 -16.89
CA ASN A 110 -4.78 8.70 -18.16
C ASN A 110 -3.29 8.39 -18.29
N LEU A 111 -2.99 7.19 -18.79
CA LEU A 111 -1.64 6.77 -19.14
C LEU A 111 -1.32 7.20 -20.58
N ASP A 112 -0.14 7.78 -20.80
CA ASP A 112 0.37 8.03 -22.14
C ASP A 112 1.04 6.78 -22.75
N GLU A 113 1.59 6.90 -23.97
CA GLU A 113 2.25 5.79 -24.67
C GLU A 113 3.50 5.24 -23.95
N SER A 114 4.04 5.98 -22.99
CA SER A 114 5.17 5.59 -22.13
C SER A 114 4.70 5.27 -20.70
N TYR A 115 3.41 4.96 -20.53
CA TYR A 115 2.78 4.68 -19.24
C TYR A 115 2.95 5.78 -18.19
N ASN A 116 3.16 7.02 -18.63
CA ASN A 116 3.31 8.15 -17.72
C ASN A 116 1.96 8.83 -17.47
N ILE A 117 1.83 9.45 -16.30
CA ILE A 117 0.68 10.30 -15.94
C ILE A 117 1.13 11.75 -15.81
N SER A 118 0.26 12.65 -16.26
CA SER A 118 0.48 14.11 -16.21
C SER A 118 -0.60 14.85 -15.44
N GLU A 119 -1.70 14.19 -15.07
CA GLU A 119 -2.82 14.82 -14.38
C GLU A 119 -3.64 13.78 -13.62
N LEU A 120 -3.93 14.05 -12.34
CA LEU A 120 -4.92 13.32 -11.53
C LEU A 120 -6.23 14.11 -11.47
N ARG A 121 -7.36 13.42 -11.58
CA ARG A 121 -8.70 14.00 -11.51
C ARG A 121 -9.58 13.25 -10.51
N PRO A 122 -10.41 13.94 -9.71
CA PRO A 122 -11.44 13.31 -8.89
C PRO A 122 -12.31 12.34 -9.71
N LEU A 123 -12.54 11.12 -9.21
CA LEU A 123 -13.42 10.13 -9.85
C LEU A 123 -14.59 9.74 -8.95
N VAL A 124 -14.32 9.08 -7.82
CA VAL A 124 -15.35 8.62 -6.87
C VAL A 124 -15.09 9.31 -5.54
N VAL A 125 -15.98 10.22 -5.15
CA VAL A 125 -15.84 11.01 -3.91
C VAL A 125 -16.72 10.38 -2.83
N GLY A 126 -16.14 10.04 -1.68
CA GLY A 126 -16.87 9.47 -0.54
C GLY A 126 -17.83 10.45 0.14
N GLY A 127 -18.67 9.92 1.03
CA GLY A 127 -19.61 10.71 1.83
C GLY A 127 -20.99 10.96 1.19
N PRO A 128 -21.76 11.98 1.62
CA PRO A 128 -21.39 13.01 2.59
C PRO A 128 -21.16 12.45 4.00
N TYR A 129 -20.40 13.21 4.79
CA TYR A 129 -20.10 12.94 6.19
C TYR A 129 -21.12 13.65 7.12
N ASP A 130 -21.62 12.94 8.13
CA ASP A 130 -22.53 13.41 9.19
C ASP A 130 -22.05 12.90 10.55
N GLU A 131 -21.37 13.78 11.29
CA GLU A 131 -20.85 13.51 12.65
C GLU A 131 -21.93 13.08 13.66
N THR A 132 -23.22 13.27 13.35
CA THR A 132 -24.32 12.89 14.23
C THR A 132 -24.78 11.44 14.06
N ASN A 133 -24.34 10.76 13.00
CA ASN A 133 -24.62 9.36 12.76
C ASN A 133 -23.48 8.48 13.31
N GLU A 134 -23.51 8.19 14.61
CA GLU A 134 -22.41 7.49 15.31
C GLU A 134 -21.99 6.14 14.70
N ASP A 135 -22.93 5.41 14.08
CA ASP A 135 -22.64 4.08 13.52
C ASP A 135 -22.15 4.14 12.07
N ASN A 136 -22.54 5.18 11.32
CA ASN A 136 -22.15 5.36 9.92
C ASN A 136 -22.03 6.87 9.57
N PRO A 137 -20.99 7.57 10.05
CA PRO A 137 -20.83 8.99 9.74
C PRO A 137 -20.71 9.26 8.24
N CYS A 138 -20.09 8.36 7.47
CA CYS A 138 -20.16 8.41 6.01
C CYS A 138 -21.48 7.79 5.50
N ASN A 139 -22.03 8.36 4.43
CA ASN A 139 -23.25 7.85 3.84
C ASN A 139 -23.05 6.43 3.30
N VAL A 140 -23.75 5.47 3.90
CA VAL A 140 -23.71 4.05 3.55
C VAL A 140 -23.96 3.72 2.08
N ASP A 141 -24.61 4.60 1.31
CA ASP A 141 -24.84 4.42 -0.14
C ASP A 141 -23.69 4.96 -1.01
N ASN A 142 -22.54 5.29 -0.42
CA ASN A 142 -21.32 5.75 -1.09
C ASN A 142 -20.09 5.14 -0.42
N ILE A 143 -18.90 5.33 -1.01
CA ILE A 143 -17.64 4.85 -0.42
C ILE A 143 -17.28 5.64 0.86
N ALA A 144 -16.55 4.98 1.75
CA ALA A 144 -15.84 5.59 2.87
C ALA A 144 -14.44 5.01 3.00
N ASN A 145 -13.42 5.88 3.07
CA ASN A 145 -12.01 5.54 3.21
C ASN A 145 -11.58 4.42 2.23
N PRO A 146 -11.63 4.70 0.91
CA PRO A 146 -11.21 3.72 -0.08
C PRO A 146 -9.75 3.36 0.14
N ASP A 147 -9.48 2.08 0.01
CA ASP A 147 -8.18 1.50 0.29
C ASP A 147 -7.74 0.61 -0.89
N ASN A 148 -8.13 -0.67 -0.85
CA ASN A 148 -7.77 -1.66 -1.83
C ASN A 148 -8.49 -1.40 -3.16
N LEU A 149 -7.75 -1.34 -4.28
CA LEU A 149 -8.31 -1.15 -5.62
C LEU A 149 -8.00 -2.33 -6.55
N ALA A 150 -8.95 -2.69 -7.41
CA ALA A 150 -8.72 -3.61 -8.53
C ALA A 150 -9.55 -3.22 -9.76
N VAL A 151 -9.15 -3.71 -10.94
CA VAL A 151 -9.89 -3.49 -12.18
C VAL A 151 -10.21 -4.84 -12.81
N ASP A 152 -11.47 -5.05 -13.21
CA ASP A 152 -11.87 -6.26 -13.91
C ASP A 152 -11.65 -6.20 -15.43
N ALA A 153 -11.86 -7.31 -16.13
CA ALA A 153 -11.64 -7.41 -17.57
C ALA A 153 -12.56 -6.52 -18.43
N ASN A 154 -13.62 -5.93 -17.84
CA ASN A 154 -14.50 -4.97 -18.51
C ASN A 154 -14.06 -3.52 -18.27
N GLY A 155 -13.04 -3.29 -17.44
CA GLY A 155 -12.61 -1.95 -17.03
C GLY A 155 -13.47 -1.36 -15.91
N ASN A 156 -14.24 -2.18 -15.17
CA ASN A 156 -14.91 -1.67 -13.97
C ASN A 156 -13.90 -1.59 -12.82
N LEU A 157 -14.00 -0.51 -12.05
CA LEU A 157 -13.18 -0.30 -10.86
C LEU A 157 -13.85 -0.94 -9.65
N TRP A 158 -13.09 -1.73 -8.89
CA TRP A 158 -13.50 -2.33 -7.64
C TRP A 158 -12.77 -1.64 -6.48
N ILE A 159 -13.51 -1.29 -5.43
CA ILE A 159 -13.04 -0.43 -4.33
C ILE A 159 -13.39 -1.11 -3.00
N GLY A 160 -12.37 -1.58 -2.28
CA GLY A 160 -12.47 -2.03 -0.89
C GLY A 160 -12.36 -0.86 0.08
N GLU A 161 -13.04 -0.96 1.22
CA GLU A 161 -12.98 0.02 2.29
C GLU A 161 -12.14 -0.51 3.47
N ASP A 162 -11.32 0.37 4.04
CA ASP A 162 -10.87 0.36 5.43
C ASP A 162 -11.35 1.65 6.11
N THR A 163 -12.52 1.56 6.73
CA THR A 163 -13.16 2.67 7.42
C THR A 163 -13.61 2.33 8.84
N GLY A 164 -13.47 3.30 9.72
CA GLY A 164 -14.22 3.39 10.98
C GLY A 164 -15.57 4.11 10.84
N GLU A 165 -15.88 4.63 9.66
CA GLU A 165 -17.02 5.51 9.38
C GLU A 165 -18.23 4.76 8.79
N HIS A 166 -18.11 3.43 8.62
CA HIS A 166 -19.21 2.49 8.37
C HIS A 166 -19.15 1.34 9.39
N ALA A 167 -20.32 0.89 9.86
CA ALA A 167 -20.39 -0.25 10.79
C ALA A 167 -19.88 -1.57 10.18
N ASN A 168 -20.00 -1.72 8.87
CA ASN A 168 -19.47 -2.82 8.08
C ASN A 168 -18.79 -2.24 6.84
N ASN A 169 -17.51 -2.55 6.64
CA ASN A 169 -16.80 -2.21 5.42
C ASN A 169 -17.38 -2.94 4.21
N MET A 170 -17.26 -2.31 3.05
CA MET A 170 -17.95 -2.73 1.83
C MET A 170 -16.96 -2.88 0.67
N LEU A 171 -17.28 -3.80 -0.25
CA LEU A 171 -16.65 -3.87 -1.56
C LEU A 171 -17.61 -3.29 -2.59
N TRP A 172 -17.19 -2.25 -3.27
CA TRP A 172 -17.93 -1.58 -4.32
C TRP A 172 -17.42 -1.95 -5.70
N MET A 173 -18.31 -1.92 -6.70
CA MET A 173 -17.95 -1.89 -8.11
C MET A 173 -18.50 -0.60 -8.74
N PHE A 174 -17.64 0.11 -9.47
CA PHE A 174 -17.95 1.31 -10.22
C PHE A 174 -17.79 1.05 -11.73
N ASP A 175 -18.90 1.14 -12.47
CA ASP A 175 -18.95 0.86 -13.92
C ASP A 175 -18.63 2.09 -14.81
N GLY A 176 -18.05 3.14 -14.21
CA GLY A 176 -17.85 4.44 -14.86
C GLY A 176 -19.04 5.39 -14.73
N THR A 177 -20.21 4.90 -14.28
CA THR A 177 -21.41 5.73 -14.07
C THR A 177 -22.08 5.50 -12.72
N SER A 178 -22.13 4.26 -12.25
CA SER A 178 -22.87 3.83 -11.07
C SER A 178 -21.98 3.06 -10.12
N LEU A 179 -22.08 3.38 -8.83
CA LEU A 179 -21.46 2.65 -7.74
C LEU A 179 -22.46 1.59 -7.21
N LYS A 180 -22.03 0.33 -7.13
CA LYS A 180 -22.86 -0.80 -6.69
C LYS A 180 -22.14 -1.59 -5.58
N ARG A 181 -22.81 -1.78 -4.45
CA ARG A 181 -22.30 -2.61 -3.34
C ARG A 181 -22.32 -4.08 -3.75
N PHE A 182 -21.13 -4.68 -3.87
CA PHE A 182 -20.99 -6.10 -4.20
C PHE A 182 -20.85 -6.96 -2.94
N ALA A 183 -20.01 -6.55 -1.98
CA ALA A 183 -19.82 -7.32 -0.75
C ALA A 183 -19.87 -6.45 0.50
N THR A 184 -20.08 -7.09 1.64
CA THR A 184 -19.88 -6.52 2.97
C THR A 184 -19.12 -7.51 3.82
N VAL A 185 -18.20 -7.03 4.65
CA VAL A 185 -17.44 -7.85 5.60
C VAL A 185 -18.01 -7.73 7.02
N PRO A 186 -17.76 -8.70 7.91
CA PRO A 186 -18.21 -8.66 9.30
C PRO A 186 -17.82 -7.37 10.02
N ALA A 187 -18.58 -6.98 11.05
CA ALA A 187 -18.33 -5.76 11.80
C ALA A 187 -16.90 -5.70 12.36
N GLY A 188 -16.28 -4.52 12.28
CA GLY A 188 -14.89 -4.29 12.70
C GLY A 188 -13.82 -4.89 11.77
N ALA A 189 -14.22 -5.54 10.67
CA ALA A 189 -13.31 -5.89 9.60
C ALA A 189 -13.30 -4.84 8.50
N GLU A 190 -12.27 -4.93 7.67
CA GLU A 190 -12.06 -4.21 6.42
C GLU A 190 -11.98 -5.19 5.23
N VAL A 191 -12.05 -4.65 4.01
CA VAL A 191 -11.95 -5.41 2.76
C VAL A 191 -10.54 -5.29 2.21
N THR A 192 -9.75 -6.35 2.33
CA THR A 192 -8.35 -6.37 1.89
C THR A 192 -8.07 -7.51 0.92
N GLY A 193 -6.85 -7.60 0.41
CA GLY A 193 -6.43 -8.64 -0.52
C GLY A 193 -7.29 -8.67 -1.78
N LEU A 194 -7.79 -7.52 -2.23
CA LEU A 194 -8.65 -7.43 -3.40
C LEU A 194 -7.84 -7.74 -4.66
N LEU A 195 -8.12 -8.88 -5.28
CA LEU A 195 -7.48 -9.31 -6.52
C LEU A 195 -8.53 -9.89 -7.46
N ILE A 196 -8.50 -9.44 -8.72
CA ILE A 196 -9.29 -10.02 -9.80
C ILE A 196 -8.32 -10.58 -10.85
N ASP A 197 -8.33 -11.90 -11.03
CA ASP A 197 -7.44 -12.54 -12.01
C ASP A 197 -7.95 -12.36 -13.45
N GLY A 198 -7.14 -12.77 -14.43
CA GLY A 198 -7.50 -12.66 -15.85
C GLY A 198 -8.74 -13.46 -16.27
N ASN A 199 -9.26 -14.36 -15.43
CA ASN A 199 -10.50 -15.10 -15.65
C ASN A 199 -11.70 -14.48 -14.91
N GLY A 200 -11.49 -13.37 -14.20
CA GLY A 200 -12.50 -12.71 -13.37
C GLY A 200 -12.75 -13.42 -12.03
N THR A 201 -11.83 -14.26 -11.56
CA THR A 201 -11.87 -14.81 -10.20
C THR A 201 -11.58 -13.69 -9.22
N LEU A 202 -12.49 -13.43 -8.29
CA LEU A 202 -12.36 -12.40 -7.28
C LEU A 202 -11.89 -13.01 -5.96
N PHE A 203 -10.69 -12.64 -5.53
CA PHE A 203 -10.17 -12.89 -4.19
C PHE A 203 -10.36 -11.64 -3.34
N MET A 204 -10.76 -11.85 -2.09
CA MET A 204 -10.85 -10.79 -1.08
C MET A 204 -10.75 -11.43 0.30
N ASN A 205 -10.18 -10.70 1.23
CA ASN A 205 -9.98 -11.12 2.60
C ASN A 205 -10.94 -10.39 3.54
N VAL A 206 -10.99 -10.90 4.76
CA VAL A 206 -11.58 -10.22 5.91
C VAL A 206 -10.44 -9.99 6.87
N GLN A 207 -9.97 -8.76 7.00
CA GLN A 207 -8.91 -8.36 7.93
C GLN A 207 -9.49 -8.06 9.32
N HIS A 208 -8.75 -8.43 10.36
CA HIS A 208 -9.02 -8.11 11.79
C HIS A 208 -10.48 -7.94 12.28
N PRO A 209 -11.43 -8.86 11.97
CA PRO A 209 -12.82 -8.69 12.41
C PRO A 209 -12.95 -8.65 13.92
N ASP A 210 -14.00 -7.99 14.43
CA ASP A 210 -14.33 -8.05 15.86
C ASP A 210 -14.45 -9.51 16.32
N GLY A 211 -13.75 -9.85 17.40
CA GLY A 211 -13.77 -11.18 18.00
C GLY A 211 -15.14 -11.62 18.52
N ALA A 212 -16.12 -10.71 18.62
CA ALA A 212 -17.51 -10.96 18.96
C ALA A 212 -18.37 -11.48 17.78
N ASN A 213 -17.85 -11.43 16.54
CA ASN A 213 -18.55 -11.94 15.37
C ASN A 213 -18.82 -13.46 15.45
N LEU A 214 -19.65 -13.97 14.55
CA LEU A 214 -19.98 -15.39 14.49
C LEU A 214 -18.79 -16.20 13.99
N TYR A 215 -18.56 -17.40 14.52
CA TYR A 215 -17.60 -18.32 13.90
C TYR A 215 -18.08 -18.69 12.48
N PRO A 216 -17.22 -18.68 11.45
CA PRO A 216 -15.76 -18.51 11.49
C PRO A 216 -15.24 -17.05 11.38
N TYR A 217 -16.12 -16.08 11.18
CA TYR A 217 -15.88 -14.65 10.92
C TYR A 217 -15.36 -13.81 12.10
N ASN A 218 -14.99 -14.44 13.20
CA ASN A 218 -14.42 -13.77 14.38
C ASN A 218 -12.89 -13.76 14.41
N ARG A 219 -12.26 -13.96 13.25
CA ARG A 219 -10.82 -13.85 12.96
C ARG A 219 -10.60 -13.59 11.48
N GLY A 220 -9.41 -13.14 11.13
CA GLY A 220 -9.05 -12.89 9.74
C GLY A 220 -9.23 -14.10 8.84
N LEU A 221 -9.73 -13.87 7.63
CA LEU A 221 -10.06 -14.90 6.64
C LEU A 221 -9.39 -14.59 5.31
N VAL A 222 -8.80 -15.61 4.70
CA VAL A 222 -8.36 -15.58 3.30
C VAL A 222 -9.49 -16.16 2.45
N GLY A 223 -9.96 -15.42 1.45
CA GLY A 223 -11.20 -15.73 0.76
C GLY A 223 -11.17 -15.63 -0.76
N VAL A 224 -12.14 -16.31 -1.38
CA VAL A 224 -12.42 -16.24 -2.82
C VAL A 224 -13.91 -16.30 -3.06
N VAL A 225 -14.40 -15.57 -4.06
CA VAL A 225 -15.80 -15.63 -4.49
C VAL A 225 -15.95 -16.67 -5.59
N THR A 226 -16.86 -17.62 -5.39
CA THR A 226 -17.14 -18.74 -6.31
C THR A 226 -18.51 -18.60 -6.94
N GLY A 227 -18.72 -19.19 -8.12
CA GLY A 227 -20.02 -19.13 -8.83
C GLY A 227 -20.38 -17.75 -9.38
N TYR A 228 -19.40 -16.84 -9.44
CA TYR A 228 -19.50 -15.51 -10.05
C TYR A 228 -18.19 -15.19 -10.76
N THR A 229 -18.27 -14.47 -11.88
CA THR A 229 -17.12 -13.95 -12.61
C THR A 229 -17.19 -12.42 -12.58
N ALA A 230 -16.15 -11.76 -12.11
CA ALA A 230 -16.07 -10.30 -12.08
C ALA A 230 -16.28 -9.72 -13.49
N GLY A 231 -17.23 -8.79 -13.58
CA GLY A 231 -17.73 -8.22 -14.84
C GLY A 231 -19.11 -8.74 -15.24
N ASP A 232 -19.62 -9.80 -14.63
CA ASP A 232 -21.01 -10.21 -14.78
C ASP A 232 -21.97 -9.26 -14.04
N GLU A 233 -23.22 -9.17 -14.52
CA GLU A 233 -24.24 -8.35 -13.86
C GLU A 233 -24.69 -8.96 -12.53
N PHE A 234 -24.92 -8.09 -11.54
CA PHE A 234 -25.44 -8.45 -10.22
C PHE A 234 -26.39 -7.37 -9.68
N GLU A 235 -27.21 -7.75 -8.70
CA GLU A 235 -28.04 -6.82 -7.95
C GLU A 235 -27.30 -6.38 -6.69
N ALA A 236 -27.17 -5.07 -6.48
CA ALA A 236 -26.42 -4.53 -5.35
C ALA A 236 -26.98 -5.02 -3.99
N LEU A 237 -26.10 -5.32 -3.05
CA LEU A 237 -26.49 -5.68 -1.69
C LEU A 237 -27.13 -4.50 -0.97
N ALA A 238 -28.08 -4.80 -0.09
CA ALA A 238 -28.56 -3.85 0.91
C ALA A 238 -27.53 -3.67 2.04
N VAL A 239 -27.69 -2.63 2.86
CA VAL A 239 -26.90 -2.46 4.08
C VAL A 239 -27.23 -3.62 5.04
N PRO A 240 -26.24 -4.28 5.64
CA PRO A 240 -26.47 -5.43 6.51
C PRO A 240 -27.14 -5.00 7.82
N GLU A 241 -28.02 -5.85 8.35
CA GLU A 241 -28.69 -5.64 9.63
C GLU A 241 -28.72 -6.95 10.44
N GLY A 242 -28.67 -6.85 11.77
CA GLY A 242 -28.77 -8.00 12.67
C GLY A 242 -27.65 -9.03 12.44
N ASP A 243 -27.99 -10.31 12.36
CA ASP A 243 -27.01 -11.39 12.18
C ASP A 243 -26.17 -11.24 10.89
N ALA A 244 -26.68 -10.52 9.88
CA ALA A 244 -25.97 -10.28 8.63
C ALA A 244 -24.73 -9.40 8.80
N MET A 245 -24.70 -8.53 9.83
CA MET A 245 -23.54 -7.69 10.14
C MET A 245 -22.32 -8.49 10.63
N HIS A 246 -22.50 -9.77 10.98
CA HIS A 246 -21.47 -10.60 11.61
C HIS A 246 -20.87 -11.66 10.67
N VAL A 247 -21.17 -11.58 9.37
CA VAL A 247 -20.71 -12.53 8.34
C VAL A 247 -20.32 -11.78 7.06
N ALA A 248 -19.47 -12.39 6.23
CA ALA A 248 -19.24 -11.87 4.89
C ALA A 248 -20.47 -12.16 3.99
N GLN A 249 -20.87 -11.18 3.18
CA GLN A 249 -21.94 -11.31 2.21
C GLN A 249 -21.45 -10.88 0.82
N VAL A 250 -21.94 -11.54 -0.22
CA VAL A 250 -21.68 -11.19 -1.63
C VAL A 250 -22.99 -11.10 -2.40
N ALA A 251 -23.07 -10.17 -3.34
CA ALA A 251 -24.23 -9.90 -4.19
C ALA A 251 -24.54 -11.06 -5.15
N ALA A 252 -23.48 -11.72 -5.62
CA ALA A 252 -23.53 -12.85 -6.53
C ALA A 252 -22.43 -13.86 -6.18
N GLY A 253 -22.73 -15.14 -6.39
CA GLY A 253 -21.83 -16.24 -6.03
C GLY A 253 -21.89 -16.61 -4.54
N GLU A 254 -20.80 -17.20 -4.04
CA GLU A 254 -20.61 -17.60 -2.65
C GLU A 254 -19.18 -17.26 -2.20
N TYR A 255 -19.06 -16.63 -1.02
CA TYR A 255 -17.77 -16.38 -0.38
C TYR A 255 -17.23 -17.68 0.23
N GLN A 256 -16.17 -18.22 -0.36
CA GLN A 256 -15.47 -19.40 0.11
C GLN A 256 -14.25 -18.99 0.96
N ILE A 257 -14.14 -19.59 2.14
CA ILE A 257 -12.97 -19.42 3.01
C ILE A 257 -11.89 -20.44 2.62
N LEU A 258 -10.72 -19.93 2.23
CA LEU A 258 -9.52 -20.73 1.94
C LEU A 258 -8.63 -20.89 3.17
N GLY A 259 -8.55 -19.83 3.98
CA GLY A 259 -7.71 -19.78 5.18
C GLY A 259 -8.36 -19.00 6.30
N ARG A 260 -8.00 -19.32 7.54
CA ARG A 260 -8.45 -18.59 8.73
C ARG A 260 -7.30 -18.44 9.70
N ALA A 261 -7.01 -17.22 10.13
CA ALA A 261 -5.91 -16.93 11.04
C ALA A 261 -5.87 -17.86 12.27
N GLY A 262 -4.72 -18.52 12.45
CA GLY A 262 -4.41 -19.46 13.53
C GLY A 262 -4.92 -20.89 13.33
N ALA A 263 -5.69 -21.16 12.27
CA ALA A 263 -6.00 -22.52 11.83
C ALA A 263 -4.76 -23.16 11.18
N GLY A 264 -4.63 -24.48 11.30
CA GLY A 264 -3.51 -25.21 10.66
C GLY A 264 -3.65 -25.20 9.14
N ILE A 265 -2.52 -25.12 8.45
CA ILE A 265 -2.46 -25.17 6.99
C ILE A 265 -2.41 -26.64 6.54
N ILE A 266 -3.20 -26.97 5.52
CA ILE A 266 -3.29 -28.34 4.99
C ILE A 266 -1.93 -28.75 4.42
N ASN A 267 -1.48 -29.97 4.72
CA ASN A 267 -0.22 -30.55 4.22
C ASN A 267 1.03 -29.67 4.42
N SER A 268 1.01 -28.77 5.40
CA SER A 268 2.16 -27.92 5.72
C SER A 268 3.39 -28.75 6.10
N THR A 269 4.53 -28.36 5.55
CA THR A 269 5.82 -28.99 5.84
C THR A 269 6.38 -28.52 7.19
N GLN A 270 5.96 -27.35 7.67
CA GLN A 270 6.42 -26.72 8.91
C GLN A 270 5.43 -26.84 10.08
N SER A 271 4.32 -27.59 9.90
CA SER A 271 3.19 -27.61 10.86
C SER A 271 2.59 -26.22 11.12
N GLY A 272 2.63 -25.36 10.10
CA GLY A 272 2.29 -23.95 10.13
C GLY A 272 0.80 -23.69 10.28
N LYS A 273 0.50 -22.50 10.79
CA LYS A 273 -0.84 -21.92 10.84
C LYS A 273 -0.90 -20.68 9.97
N PHE A 274 -2.08 -20.37 9.45
CA PHE A 274 -2.35 -19.09 8.80
C PHE A 274 -1.97 -17.93 9.72
N GLY A 275 -1.09 -17.04 9.26
CA GLY A 275 -0.60 -15.87 10.00
C GLY A 275 0.46 -16.19 11.07
N GLN A 276 1.04 -17.39 11.08
CA GLN A 276 2.10 -17.72 12.03
C GLN A 276 3.42 -17.08 11.64
N ILE A 277 4.10 -16.48 12.61
CA ILE A 277 5.45 -15.94 12.47
C ILE A 277 6.31 -16.57 13.57
N ASP A 278 7.36 -17.30 13.17
CA ASP A 278 8.27 -17.97 14.09
C ASP A 278 9.41 -17.04 14.51
N MET A 279 9.63 -16.92 15.81
CA MET A 279 10.64 -16.03 16.41
C MET A 279 11.96 -16.77 16.63
N ALA A 280 13.08 -16.06 16.67
CA ALA A 280 14.41 -16.66 16.89
C ALA A 280 14.54 -17.42 18.23
N ASP A 281 13.74 -17.08 19.24
CA ASP A 281 13.72 -17.78 20.53
C ASP A 281 12.91 -19.11 20.51
N GLY A 282 12.30 -19.44 19.36
CA GLY A 282 11.46 -20.60 19.14
C GLY A 282 9.99 -20.42 19.58
N SER A 283 9.60 -19.22 20.02
CA SER A 283 8.20 -18.84 20.18
C SER A 283 7.56 -18.49 18.84
N MET A 284 6.25 -18.27 18.84
CA MET A 284 5.49 -17.87 17.66
C MET A 284 4.57 -16.69 17.98
N MET A 285 4.41 -15.78 17.02
CA MET A 285 3.37 -14.78 16.96
C MET A 285 2.29 -15.21 15.98
N LEU A 286 1.04 -14.87 16.28
CA LEU A 286 -0.08 -15.05 15.36
C LEU A 286 -0.57 -13.69 14.90
N CYS A 287 -0.39 -13.41 13.63
CA CYS A 287 -1.05 -12.31 12.94
C CYS A 287 -2.49 -12.69 12.60
N ASN A 288 -3.44 -11.77 12.83
CA ASN A 288 -4.86 -11.99 12.54
C ASN A 288 -5.34 -11.22 11.31
N ASP A 289 -4.38 -10.66 10.57
CA ASP A 289 -4.60 -9.49 9.72
C ASP A 289 -4.14 -9.87 8.30
N PRO A 290 -4.86 -10.78 7.60
CA PRO A 290 -4.51 -11.18 6.24
C PRO A 290 -4.86 -10.07 5.24
N ASP A 291 -3.90 -9.67 4.42
CA ASP A 291 -4.01 -8.52 3.53
C ASP A 291 -3.78 -8.89 2.06
N GLY A 292 -2.91 -8.21 1.32
CA GLY A 292 -2.64 -8.35 -0.10
C GLY A 292 -2.61 -9.80 -0.58
N ASN A 293 -3.44 -10.11 -1.58
CA ASN A 293 -3.46 -11.41 -2.25
C ASN A 293 -2.71 -11.33 -3.58
N MET A 294 -1.93 -12.37 -3.89
CA MET A 294 -1.23 -12.54 -5.16
C MET A 294 -1.47 -13.97 -5.67
N TYR A 295 -2.35 -14.13 -6.65
CA TYR A 295 -2.62 -15.42 -7.27
C TYR A 295 -1.79 -15.61 -8.54
N LEU A 296 -0.93 -16.62 -8.52
CA LEU A 296 -0.01 -16.97 -9.60
C LEU A 296 -0.49 -18.25 -10.29
N PRO A 297 -1.24 -18.16 -11.42
CA PRO A 297 -1.73 -19.32 -12.13
C PRO A 297 -0.59 -20.18 -12.70
N MET A 298 -0.78 -21.49 -12.68
CA MET A 298 0.15 -22.50 -13.21
C MET A 298 -0.36 -23.18 -14.49
N ASN A 299 -1.59 -22.86 -14.90
CA ASN A 299 -2.17 -23.35 -16.13
C ASN A 299 -2.92 -22.21 -16.87
N GLU A 300 -3.09 -22.37 -18.18
CA GLU A 300 -3.72 -21.37 -19.05
C GLU A 300 -5.19 -21.10 -18.67
N ALA A 301 -5.85 -22.07 -18.05
CA ALA A 301 -7.23 -21.92 -17.58
C ALA A 301 -7.33 -21.12 -16.27
N GLY A 302 -6.20 -20.80 -15.62
CA GLY A 302 -6.11 -20.17 -14.32
C GLY A 302 -6.79 -20.94 -13.18
N THR A 303 -7.12 -22.23 -13.35
CA THR A 303 -7.87 -23.01 -12.35
C THR A 303 -6.98 -23.72 -11.32
N GLU A 304 -5.69 -23.37 -11.29
CA GLU A 304 -4.66 -24.01 -10.48
C GLU A 304 -3.48 -23.06 -10.35
N GLY A 305 -2.97 -22.86 -9.14
CA GLY A 305 -1.87 -21.95 -8.91
C GLY A 305 -1.52 -21.76 -7.45
N TYR A 306 -0.56 -20.87 -7.20
CA TYR A 306 -0.19 -20.46 -5.86
C TYR A 306 -0.90 -19.16 -5.49
N LEU A 307 -1.56 -19.13 -4.34
CA LEU A 307 -2.07 -17.90 -3.72
C LEU A 307 -1.14 -17.52 -2.58
N PHE A 308 -0.45 -16.39 -2.75
CA PHE A 308 0.26 -15.74 -1.65
C PHE A 308 -0.68 -14.74 -0.99
N THR A 309 -0.62 -14.65 0.34
CA THR A 309 -1.42 -13.70 1.12
C THR A 309 -0.53 -13.04 2.16
N ASN A 310 -0.47 -11.72 2.13
CA ASN A 310 0.23 -10.92 3.11
C ASN A 310 -0.43 -11.01 4.48
N TYR A 311 0.35 -10.74 5.53
CA TYR A 311 -0.09 -10.60 6.89
C TYR A 311 0.48 -9.31 7.47
N GLU A 312 -0.40 -8.37 7.73
CA GLU A 312 -0.10 -6.99 8.07
C GLU A 312 0.17 -6.86 9.58
N CYS A 313 1.30 -7.41 10.02
CA CYS A 313 1.75 -7.34 11.39
C CYS A 313 3.21 -6.90 11.47
N GLN A 314 3.70 -6.68 12.70
CA GLN A 314 5.11 -6.42 12.97
C GLN A 314 5.66 -7.50 13.92
N PRO A 315 6.53 -8.42 13.46
CA PRO A 315 6.99 -8.64 12.08
C PRO A 315 5.85 -8.95 11.11
N GLY A 316 6.09 -8.70 9.82
CA GLY A 316 5.17 -9.08 8.74
C GLY A 316 5.32 -10.55 8.36
N GLY A 317 4.45 -11.03 7.47
CA GLY A 317 4.57 -12.37 6.91
C GLY A 317 3.78 -12.56 5.63
N ILE A 318 4.05 -13.67 4.94
CA ILE A 318 3.30 -14.07 3.74
C ILE A 318 2.97 -15.55 3.86
N GLY A 319 1.69 -15.89 3.76
CA GLY A 319 1.24 -17.27 3.57
C GLY A 319 1.30 -17.65 2.09
N MET A 320 1.63 -18.90 1.79
CA MET A 320 1.65 -19.45 0.43
C MET A 320 0.77 -20.70 0.39
N LEU A 321 -0.28 -20.69 -0.43
CA LEU A 321 -1.18 -21.82 -0.63
C LEU A 321 -1.10 -22.33 -2.06
N TYR A 322 -1.02 -23.64 -2.24
CA TYR A 322 -1.31 -24.24 -3.53
C TYR A 322 -2.80 -24.59 -3.60
N ILE A 323 -3.51 -23.97 -4.55
CA ILE A 323 -4.95 -24.09 -4.69
C ILE A 323 -5.34 -24.59 -6.08
N ARG A 324 -6.44 -25.33 -6.16
CA ARG A 324 -6.99 -25.82 -7.44
C ARG A 324 -8.50 -25.81 -7.43
N GLN A 325 -9.11 -25.31 -8.50
CA GLN A 325 -10.55 -25.40 -8.69
C GLN A 325 -10.97 -26.84 -8.98
N ASN A 326 -12.02 -27.31 -8.30
CA ASN A 326 -12.58 -28.64 -8.49
C ASN A 326 -13.75 -28.63 -9.50
N GLY A 327 -14.32 -29.80 -9.77
CA GLY A 327 -15.38 -29.96 -10.78
C GLY A 327 -16.71 -29.26 -10.44
N GLU A 328 -16.85 -28.71 -9.25
CA GLU A 328 -18.02 -27.95 -8.79
C GLU A 328 -17.79 -26.43 -8.85
N GLY A 329 -16.59 -25.98 -9.24
CA GLY A 329 -16.22 -24.57 -9.30
C GLY A 329 -15.67 -24.00 -7.98
N MET A 330 -15.51 -24.84 -6.96
CA MET A 330 -14.92 -24.46 -5.66
C MET A 330 -13.40 -24.64 -5.67
N TRP A 331 -12.69 -23.91 -4.81
CA TRP A 331 -11.23 -23.95 -4.70
C TRP A 331 -10.77 -24.86 -3.57
N ASP A 332 -10.05 -25.94 -3.90
CA ASP A 332 -9.45 -26.81 -2.90
C ASP A 332 -8.06 -26.28 -2.51
N VAL A 333 -7.78 -26.15 -1.21
CA VAL A 333 -6.42 -25.92 -0.68
C VAL A 333 -5.71 -27.26 -0.57
N LEU A 334 -4.66 -27.46 -1.38
CA LEU A 334 -3.97 -28.74 -1.51
C LEU A 334 -2.76 -28.84 -0.58
N GLU A 335 -2.01 -27.76 -0.43
CA GLU A 335 -0.89 -27.60 0.48
C GLU A 335 -0.66 -26.11 0.78
N GLY A 336 0.17 -25.81 1.78
CA GLY A 336 0.66 -24.47 2.00
C GLY A 336 1.60 -24.37 3.19
N ASP A 337 2.29 -23.25 3.29
CA ASP A 337 3.19 -22.90 4.38
C ASP A 337 3.29 -21.37 4.52
N MET A 338 4.00 -20.91 5.54
CA MET A 338 4.43 -19.51 5.63
C MET A 338 5.78 -19.36 4.90
N VAL A 339 5.97 -18.25 4.18
CA VAL A 339 7.21 -17.93 3.48
C VAL A 339 8.34 -17.68 4.50
N ASP A 340 9.52 -18.23 4.22
CA ASP A 340 10.71 -18.04 5.06
C ASP A 340 11.48 -16.78 4.63
N PHE A 341 11.48 -15.77 5.49
CA PHE A 341 12.18 -14.50 5.27
C PHE A 341 13.56 -14.43 5.93
N SER A 342 14.06 -15.52 6.52
CA SER A 342 15.34 -15.52 7.24
C SER A 342 16.54 -15.11 6.37
N ALA A 343 16.46 -15.34 5.06
CA ALA A 343 17.49 -14.92 4.11
C ALA A 343 17.59 -13.40 3.92
N VAL A 344 16.54 -12.65 4.28
CA VAL A 344 16.43 -11.20 4.09
C VAL A 344 16.12 -10.44 5.39
N ASN A 345 16.46 -11.05 6.54
CA ASN A 345 16.23 -10.50 7.88
C ASN A 345 14.76 -10.21 8.22
N GLY A 346 13.83 -10.99 7.67
CA GLY A 346 12.42 -10.80 7.92
C GLY A 346 11.78 -9.77 6.99
N THR A 347 10.50 -9.53 7.24
CA THR A 347 9.67 -8.57 6.50
C THR A 347 8.82 -7.78 7.49
N TRP A 348 8.29 -6.65 7.06
CA TRP A 348 7.65 -5.66 7.93
C TRP A 348 6.26 -5.29 7.43
N ASN A 349 5.22 -5.47 8.25
CA ASN A 349 3.86 -4.96 8.01
C ASN A 349 3.41 -5.11 6.55
N ASN A 350 3.36 -6.35 6.06
CA ASN A 350 3.04 -6.60 4.67
C ASN A 350 1.57 -6.22 4.42
N CYS A 351 1.32 -5.11 3.72
CA CYS A 351 -0.01 -4.57 3.46
C CYS A 351 -0.58 -5.13 2.14
N PHE A 352 -1.05 -4.27 1.23
CA PHE A 352 -1.60 -4.68 -0.04
C PHE A 352 -0.52 -5.23 -1.00
N ALA A 353 -0.93 -5.67 -2.18
CA ALA A 353 -0.05 -6.37 -3.11
C ALA A 353 -0.47 -6.24 -4.56
N SER A 354 0.39 -6.67 -5.48
CA SER A 354 0.06 -6.81 -6.89
C SER A 354 0.70 -8.06 -7.48
N VAL A 355 0.29 -8.42 -8.70
CA VAL A 355 0.92 -9.49 -9.49
C VAL A 355 1.65 -8.86 -10.66
N THR A 356 2.92 -9.21 -10.85
CA THR A 356 3.73 -8.71 -11.97
C THR A 356 3.29 -9.34 -13.31
N PRO A 357 3.56 -8.67 -14.45
CA PRO A 357 3.31 -9.26 -15.77
C PRO A 357 4.03 -10.60 -16.03
N TRP A 358 5.12 -10.87 -15.32
CA TRP A 358 5.90 -12.11 -15.40
C TRP A 358 5.51 -13.16 -14.34
N ASN A 359 4.34 -13.01 -13.73
CA ASN A 359 3.70 -13.99 -12.85
C ASN A 359 4.47 -14.24 -11.54
N THR A 360 4.88 -13.17 -10.88
CA THR A 360 5.37 -13.15 -9.48
C THR A 360 4.47 -12.25 -8.63
N GLY A 361 4.46 -12.48 -7.32
CA GLY A 361 3.75 -11.62 -6.38
C GLY A 361 4.64 -10.47 -5.92
N LEU A 362 4.10 -9.27 -5.78
CA LEU A 362 4.79 -8.10 -5.27
C LEU A 362 4.06 -7.58 -4.03
N SER A 363 4.61 -7.91 -2.87
CA SER A 363 4.13 -7.51 -1.54
C SER A 363 4.74 -6.16 -1.15
N SER A 364 4.11 -5.46 -0.22
CA SER A 364 4.50 -4.10 0.17
C SER A 364 4.74 -4.02 1.66
N GLU A 365 5.94 -3.62 2.08
CA GLU A 365 6.20 -3.30 3.48
C GLU A 365 5.72 -1.87 3.80
N GLU A 366 4.85 -1.77 4.79
CA GLU A 366 4.07 -0.57 5.08
C GLU A 366 4.43 -0.04 6.49
N TYR A 367 4.24 1.26 6.75
CA TYR A 367 4.71 1.99 7.94
C TYR A 367 6.11 1.61 8.48
N PRO A 368 7.19 1.60 7.65
CA PRO A 368 8.52 1.36 8.20
C PRO A 368 8.87 2.47 9.20
N ALA A 369 9.33 2.07 10.39
CA ALA A 369 9.65 3.02 11.43
C ALA A 369 10.78 3.98 11.02
N ASP A 370 10.65 5.26 11.40
CA ASP A 370 11.68 6.28 11.15
C ASP A 370 13.00 5.97 11.87
N VAL A 371 14.11 6.33 11.23
CA VAL A 371 15.47 6.25 11.81
C VAL A 371 15.75 7.51 12.64
N ASN A 372 15.19 7.54 13.86
CA ASN A 372 15.33 8.67 14.79
C ASN A 372 15.93 8.23 16.13
N ALA A 373 15.97 9.13 17.13
CA ALA A 373 16.54 8.83 18.46
C ALA A 373 15.93 7.60 19.15
N ASP A 374 14.67 7.25 18.83
CA ASP A 374 13.93 6.13 19.40
C ASP A 374 13.98 4.86 18.53
N TRP A 375 14.83 4.80 17.51
CA TRP A 375 14.87 3.71 16.53
C TRP A 375 14.92 2.31 17.15
N ILE A 376 15.66 2.10 18.26
CA ILE A 376 15.71 0.79 18.95
C ILE A 376 14.33 0.36 19.41
N LYS A 377 13.60 1.29 20.05
CA LYS A 377 12.24 1.03 20.54
C LYS A 377 11.28 0.79 19.37
N ASN A 378 11.42 1.59 18.31
CA ASN A 378 10.53 1.48 17.16
C ASN A 378 10.73 0.17 16.38
N HIS A 379 11.87 -0.53 16.55
CA HIS A 379 12.17 -1.81 15.91
C HIS A 379 12.27 -2.97 16.92
N GLU A 380 11.62 -2.85 18.08
CA GLU A 380 11.66 -3.88 19.14
C GLU A 380 11.10 -5.22 18.64
N ALA A 381 9.97 -5.22 17.92
CA ALA A 381 9.36 -6.44 17.40
C ALA A 381 10.30 -7.20 16.44
N MET A 382 10.99 -6.49 15.54
CA MET A 382 11.99 -7.12 14.66
C MET A 382 13.24 -7.58 15.41
N THR A 383 13.64 -6.84 16.45
CA THR A 383 14.77 -7.23 17.30
C THR A 383 14.47 -8.53 18.06
N GLU A 384 13.23 -8.69 18.55
CA GLU A 384 12.76 -9.95 19.17
C GLU A 384 12.70 -11.09 18.15
N TYR A 385 12.17 -10.82 16.95
CA TYR A 385 12.12 -11.79 15.85
C TYR A 385 13.49 -12.31 15.45
N LEU A 386 14.47 -11.43 15.28
CA LEU A 386 15.84 -11.80 14.87
C LEU A 386 16.67 -12.37 16.03
N GLY A 387 16.32 -12.06 17.28
CA GLY A 387 17.14 -12.36 18.46
C GLY A 387 18.42 -11.51 18.57
N HIS A 388 18.54 -10.48 17.75
CA HIS A 388 19.57 -9.44 17.80
C HIS A 388 19.00 -8.11 17.32
N LEU A 389 19.72 -7.01 17.57
CA LEU A 389 19.27 -5.68 17.20
C LEU A 389 19.02 -5.60 15.69
N ALA A 390 17.81 -5.19 15.31
CA ALA A 390 17.40 -5.07 13.91
C ALA A 390 18.04 -3.83 13.25
N ASN A 391 18.45 -3.96 11.99
CA ASN A 391 18.86 -2.81 11.18
C ASN A 391 17.59 -2.14 10.62
N PRO A 392 17.30 -0.87 10.93
CA PRO A 392 16.06 -0.23 10.49
C PRO A 392 15.98 -0.03 8.97
N TYR A 393 17.12 -0.05 8.27
CA TYR A 393 17.18 0.03 6.82
C TYR A 393 16.94 -1.32 6.12
N ASP A 394 16.68 -2.41 6.85
CA ASP A 394 16.26 -3.70 6.26
C ASP A 394 14.79 -3.69 5.80
N TYR A 395 14.00 -2.68 6.18
CA TYR A 395 12.54 -2.65 6.02
C TYR A 395 12.04 -1.39 5.32
N GLY A 396 10.85 -1.47 4.73
CA GLY A 396 10.15 -0.43 3.99
C GLY A 396 10.25 -0.57 2.48
N TYR A 397 10.31 -1.80 1.95
CA TYR A 397 10.50 -2.07 0.52
C TYR A 397 9.37 -2.89 -0.09
N ALA A 398 9.24 -2.81 -1.41
CA ALA A 398 8.52 -3.81 -2.17
C ALA A 398 9.27 -5.16 -2.12
N VAL A 399 8.54 -6.25 -1.91
CA VAL A 399 9.07 -7.61 -1.72
C VAL A 399 8.45 -8.53 -2.76
N GLU A 400 9.27 -8.98 -3.71
CA GLU A 400 8.85 -9.93 -4.74
C GLU A 400 8.95 -11.36 -4.23
N VAL A 401 7.90 -12.15 -4.47
CA VAL A 401 7.80 -13.56 -4.10
C VAL A 401 7.38 -14.43 -5.28
N ALA A 402 7.98 -15.60 -5.38
CA ALA A 402 7.66 -16.59 -6.40
C ALA A 402 7.80 -18.01 -5.85
N PRO A 403 7.00 -18.99 -6.33
CA PRO A 403 7.14 -20.38 -5.88
C PRO A 403 8.49 -20.96 -6.33
N ALA A 404 9.18 -21.64 -5.41
CA ALA A 404 10.47 -22.28 -5.63
C ALA A 404 10.40 -23.81 -5.47
N GLU A 405 11.49 -24.55 -5.73
CA GLU A 405 11.54 -26.00 -5.46
C GLU A 405 11.25 -26.32 -3.99
N LEU A 406 11.65 -25.43 -3.08
CA LEU A 406 11.38 -25.49 -1.64
C LEU A 406 10.86 -24.12 -1.18
N GLY A 407 9.55 -24.02 -0.89
CA GLY A 407 8.94 -22.79 -0.42
C GLY A 407 8.84 -21.73 -1.52
N ALA A 408 9.38 -20.55 -1.26
CA ALA A 408 9.34 -19.41 -2.17
C ALA A 408 10.70 -18.71 -2.24
N ASP A 409 11.01 -18.18 -3.43
CA ASP A 409 12.09 -17.20 -3.61
C ASP A 409 11.57 -15.84 -3.14
N VAL A 410 12.45 -15.06 -2.49
CA VAL A 410 12.13 -13.74 -1.92
C VAL A 410 13.20 -12.74 -2.34
N VAL A 411 12.78 -11.60 -2.89
CA VAL A 411 13.67 -10.49 -3.29
C VAL A 411 13.11 -9.19 -2.73
N LYS A 412 13.95 -8.40 -2.04
CA LYS A 412 13.60 -7.01 -1.68
C LYS A 412 14.10 -6.06 -2.76
N HIS A 413 13.22 -5.22 -3.29
CA HIS A 413 13.57 -4.21 -4.29
C HIS A 413 14.00 -2.90 -3.63
N TYR A 414 15.19 -2.90 -3.06
CA TYR A 414 15.78 -1.74 -2.40
C TYR A 414 15.84 -0.49 -3.28
N VAL A 415 16.00 -0.66 -4.60
CA VAL A 415 16.05 0.46 -5.56
C VAL A 415 14.70 1.13 -5.82
N MET A 416 13.59 0.54 -5.37
CA MET A 416 12.26 1.14 -5.45
C MET A 416 11.96 2.09 -4.28
N GLY A 417 12.96 2.35 -3.42
CA GLY A 417 12.88 3.31 -2.32
C GLY A 417 12.32 2.71 -1.03
N ARG A 418 12.70 3.34 0.09
CA ARG A 418 12.22 3.01 1.43
C ARG A 418 11.00 3.86 1.78
N LEU A 419 9.80 3.30 1.64
CA LEU A 419 8.51 4.01 1.70
C LEU A 419 7.50 3.25 2.60
N SER A 420 6.37 3.87 2.93
CA SER A 420 5.19 3.18 3.46
C SER A 420 4.38 2.61 2.29
N HIS A 421 4.87 1.54 1.66
CA HIS A 421 4.26 1.07 0.40
C HIS A 421 2.89 0.47 0.68
N GLU A 422 1.84 0.99 0.05
CA GLU A 422 0.53 0.33 0.06
C GLU A 422 0.52 -0.78 -1.00
N ASN A 423 0.61 -0.42 -2.28
CA ASN A 423 1.01 -1.36 -3.32
C ASN A 423 1.88 -0.74 -4.41
N SER A 424 2.58 -1.64 -5.12
CA SER A 424 3.42 -1.31 -6.27
C SER A 424 2.76 -1.88 -7.52
N ALA A 425 2.23 -1.03 -8.40
CA ALA A 425 1.60 -1.45 -9.65
C ALA A 425 2.60 -1.42 -10.82
N VAL A 426 2.92 -2.58 -11.37
CA VAL A 426 3.82 -2.70 -12.55
C VAL A 426 3.01 -2.51 -13.84
N MET A 427 3.49 -1.64 -14.71
CA MET A 427 2.85 -1.34 -16.00
C MET A 427 3.15 -2.43 -17.04
N ALA A 428 2.39 -2.41 -18.14
CA ALA A 428 2.50 -3.42 -19.19
C ALA A 428 3.77 -3.30 -20.05
N ASP A 429 4.60 -2.28 -19.86
CA ASP A 429 5.97 -2.24 -20.39
C ASP A 429 6.95 -3.09 -19.57
N GLU A 430 6.51 -3.66 -18.46
CA GLU A 430 7.29 -4.47 -17.52
C GLU A 430 8.45 -3.68 -16.87
N MET A 431 8.38 -2.34 -16.90
CA MET A 431 9.46 -1.46 -16.44
C MET A 431 8.95 -0.36 -15.51
N THR A 432 7.85 0.30 -15.87
CA THR A 432 7.30 1.42 -15.11
C THR A 432 6.49 0.87 -13.93
N VAL A 433 6.75 1.40 -12.73
CA VAL A 433 6.04 1.01 -11.51
C VAL A 433 5.51 2.27 -10.82
N TYR A 434 4.23 2.28 -10.49
CA TYR A 434 3.61 3.30 -9.64
C TYR A 434 3.52 2.79 -8.21
N GLN A 435 3.88 3.63 -7.26
CA GLN A 435 3.91 3.29 -5.85
C GLN A 435 3.25 4.41 -5.05
N THR A 436 2.33 4.03 -4.19
CA THR A 436 1.68 4.90 -3.22
C THR A 436 2.37 4.78 -1.87
N ASP A 437 2.26 5.84 -1.06
CA ASP A 437 2.97 6.00 0.21
C ASP A 437 1.96 6.43 1.26
N ASP A 438 1.64 5.50 2.15
CA ASP A 438 0.61 5.68 3.16
C ASP A 438 1.15 6.46 4.39
N GLY A 439 0.32 7.35 4.92
CA GLY A 439 0.61 8.18 6.07
C GLY A 439 0.22 9.64 5.89
N THR A 440 0.95 10.55 6.52
CA THR A 440 0.68 11.99 6.44
C THR A 440 1.86 12.70 5.81
N ASP A 441 1.57 13.71 4.99
CA ASP A 441 2.57 14.50 4.26
C ASP A 441 3.43 13.61 3.35
N ARG A 442 2.81 12.65 2.66
CA ARG A 442 3.48 11.67 1.80
C ARG A 442 3.59 12.14 0.35
N ILE A 443 4.33 11.37 -0.45
CA ILE A 443 4.70 11.68 -1.83
C ILE A 443 4.17 10.58 -2.75
N LEU A 444 3.74 10.93 -3.97
CA LEU A 444 3.44 9.94 -5.00
C LEU A 444 4.73 9.55 -5.75
N TRP A 445 4.98 8.26 -5.91
CA TRP A 445 6.25 7.74 -6.42
C TRP A 445 6.10 7.01 -7.75
N LYS A 446 7.19 6.99 -8.50
CA LYS A 446 7.33 6.19 -9.71
C LYS A 446 8.74 5.62 -9.81
N PHE A 447 8.85 4.35 -10.11
CA PHE A 447 10.12 3.70 -10.45
C PHE A 447 10.10 3.28 -11.92
N VAL A 448 11.25 3.36 -12.59
CA VAL A 448 11.41 2.84 -13.96
C VAL A 448 12.63 1.94 -13.99
N ALA A 449 12.41 0.66 -14.22
CA ALA A 449 13.46 -0.34 -14.34
C ALA A 449 14.38 -0.05 -15.54
N ASP A 450 15.62 -0.53 -15.48
CA ASP A 450 16.56 -0.46 -16.61
C ASP A 450 16.25 -1.50 -17.70
N GLU A 451 15.66 -2.64 -17.32
CA GLU A 451 15.30 -3.76 -18.20
C GLU A 451 13.87 -4.26 -17.91
N ALA A 452 13.13 -4.57 -18.96
CA ALA A 452 11.78 -5.12 -18.86
C ALA A 452 11.80 -6.49 -18.16
N GLY A 453 10.96 -6.64 -17.14
CA GLY A 453 10.87 -7.87 -16.35
C GLY A 453 11.92 -8.01 -15.25
N ASP A 454 12.72 -6.97 -15.00
CA ASP A 454 13.76 -6.98 -13.97
C ASP A 454 13.74 -5.69 -13.14
N LEU A 455 13.16 -5.77 -11.94
CA LEU A 455 13.07 -4.65 -11.00
C LEU A 455 14.33 -4.52 -10.12
N SER A 456 15.45 -5.18 -10.45
CA SER A 456 16.68 -5.14 -9.64
C SER A 456 17.55 -3.91 -9.88
N ALA A 457 17.31 -3.16 -10.96
CA ALA A 457 18.02 -1.92 -11.27
C ALA A 457 17.09 -0.93 -11.99
N GLY A 458 17.27 0.36 -11.73
CA GLY A 458 16.46 1.40 -12.37
C GLY A 458 16.59 2.76 -11.71
N THR A 459 15.60 3.62 -11.98
CA THR A 459 15.57 5.02 -11.56
C THR A 459 14.31 5.35 -10.76
N LEU A 460 14.49 5.96 -9.59
CA LEU A 460 13.40 6.40 -8.71
C LEU A 460 13.02 7.87 -8.98
N TYR A 461 11.72 8.13 -9.02
CA TYR A 461 11.14 9.44 -9.24
C TYR A 461 10.12 9.79 -8.15
N ALA A 462 10.03 11.07 -7.82
CA ALA A 462 8.99 11.62 -6.95
C ALA A 462 8.15 12.66 -7.71
N ALA A 463 6.85 12.71 -7.41
CA ALA A 463 5.95 13.68 -8.02
C ALA A 463 6.11 15.08 -7.41
N THR A 464 5.99 16.10 -8.25
CA THR A 464 5.53 17.44 -7.86
C THR A 464 4.16 17.66 -8.44
N VAL A 465 3.28 18.30 -7.67
CA VAL A 465 1.93 18.60 -8.14
C VAL A 465 1.61 20.08 -8.15
N THR A 466 0.71 20.45 -9.03
CA THR A 466 0.10 21.78 -9.05
C THR A 466 -1.40 21.59 -9.13
N GLN A 467 -2.13 22.05 -8.11
CA GLN A 467 -3.59 22.05 -8.16
C GLN A 467 -4.10 22.93 -9.31
N THR A 468 -5.07 22.39 -10.03
CA THR A 468 -5.76 23.00 -11.17
C THR A 468 -7.26 23.10 -10.87
N ASP A 469 -8.07 23.44 -11.87
CA ASP A 469 -9.52 23.54 -11.71
C ASP A 469 -10.13 22.16 -11.35
N ASP A 470 -11.32 22.18 -10.72
CA ASP A 470 -12.09 20.98 -10.36
C ASP A 470 -11.33 19.97 -9.47
N ASP A 471 -10.50 20.48 -8.55
CA ASP A 471 -9.68 19.70 -7.60
C ASP A 471 -8.78 18.66 -8.29
N ALA A 472 -8.41 18.90 -9.55
CA ALA A 472 -7.45 18.10 -10.28
C ALA A 472 -6.00 18.58 -10.06
N PHE A 473 -5.02 17.71 -10.28
CA PHE A 473 -3.61 17.99 -10.05
C PHE A 473 -2.77 17.69 -11.28
N ALA A 474 -2.10 18.70 -11.84
CA ALA A 474 -1.06 18.48 -12.83
C ALA A 474 0.18 17.87 -12.16
N ILE A 475 0.80 16.88 -12.79
CA ILE A 475 1.94 16.11 -12.26
C ILE A 475 3.18 16.35 -13.12
N GLU A 476 4.29 16.64 -12.47
CA GLU A 476 5.64 16.54 -13.02
C GLU A 476 6.49 15.59 -12.16
N TRP A 477 7.53 14.99 -12.74
CA TRP A 477 8.36 13.99 -12.07
C TRP A 477 9.79 14.48 -11.90
N ILE A 478 10.30 14.42 -10.67
CA ILE A 478 11.69 14.70 -10.33
C ILE A 478 12.44 13.36 -10.32
N GLU A 479 13.51 13.27 -11.10
CA GLU A 479 14.48 12.17 -11.01
C GLU A 479 15.29 12.31 -9.71
N LEU A 480 15.27 11.29 -8.85
CA LEU A 480 15.99 11.31 -7.58
C LEU A 480 17.35 10.63 -7.67
N GLY A 481 17.43 9.50 -8.38
CA GLY A 481 18.65 8.76 -8.62
C GLY A 481 18.41 7.39 -9.25
N SER A 482 19.48 6.80 -9.78
CA SER A 482 19.49 5.45 -10.37
C SER A 482 20.53 4.56 -9.67
N SER A 483 20.18 3.29 -9.46
CA SER A 483 21.05 2.29 -8.79
C SER A 483 20.58 0.86 -9.10
N ASP A 484 21.29 -0.12 -8.55
CA ASP A 484 20.90 -1.54 -8.46
C ASP A 484 20.75 -2.00 -7.00
N ASN A 485 19.99 -3.09 -6.80
CA ASN A 485 19.67 -3.67 -5.49
C ASN A 485 20.94 -4.06 -4.72
N ASP A 486 21.94 -4.62 -5.41
CA ASP A 486 23.20 -5.05 -4.80
C ASP A 486 23.94 -3.86 -4.17
N THR A 487 24.00 -2.72 -4.87
CA THR A 487 24.63 -1.50 -4.39
C THR A 487 23.94 -0.96 -3.15
N ILE A 488 22.60 -0.95 -3.13
CA ILE A 488 21.84 -0.46 -1.97
C ILE A 488 21.92 -1.45 -0.81
N TYR A 489 21.86 -2.76 -1.08
CA TYR A 489 22.07 -3.80 -0.09
C TYR A 489 23.44 -3.67 0.60
N GLU A 490 24.52 -3.50 -0.16
CA GLU A 490 25.85 -3.30 0.41
C GLU A 490 25.95 -2.02 1.24
N ALA A 491 25.23 -0.96 0.85
CA ALA A 491 25.13 0.25 1.67
C ALA A 491 24.45 -0.05 3.02
N ILE A 492 23.36 -0.82 3.03
CA ILE A 492 22.66 -1.25 4.25
C ILE A 492 23.58 -2.10 5.13
N ARG A 493 24.24 -3.12 4.56
CA ARG A 493 25.16 -4.02 5.28
C ARG A 493 26.38 -3.30 5.85
N SER A 494 26.83 -2.21 5.23
CA SER A 494 27.92 -1.39 5.77
C SER A 494 27.61 -0.74 7.13
N LEU A 495 26.32 -0.69 7.52
CA LEU A 495 25.85 -0.12 8.78
C LEU A 495 25.76 -1.15 9.92
N ASP A 496 25.76 -2.46 9.61
CA ASP A 496 25.48 -3.52 10.57
C ASP A 496 26.47 -3.53 11.75
N GLU A 497 27.76 -3.33 11.51
CA GLU A 497 28.76 -3.28 12.59
C GLU A 497 28.53 -2.09 13.54
N GLN A 498 28.11 -0.94 13.00
CA GLN A 498 27.85 0.26 13.81
C GLN A 498 26.59 0.07 14.64
N ILE A 499 25.53 -0.50 14.06
CA ILE A 499 24.25 -0.78 14.71
C ILE A 499 24.46 -1.82 15.83
N ALA A 500 25.16 -2.92 15.55
CA ALA A 500 25.43 -3.96 16.54
C ALA A 500 26.23 -3.44 17.75
N ALA A 501 27.07 -2.42 17.56
CA ALA A 501 27.83 -1.78 18.64
C ALA A 501 26.97 -0.86 19.54
N MET A 502 25.70 -0.62 19.21
CA MET A 502 24.77 0.20 19.98
C MET A 502 23.89 -0.62 20.96
N GLN A 503 24.02 -1.96 20.96
CA GLN A 503 23.43 -2.87 21.95
C GLN A 503 24.16 -2.79 23.30
#